data_AF-A0A2V7Q5T3-F1
#
_entry.id   AF-A0A2V7Q5T3-F1
#
_cell.length_a   1.000
_cell.length_b   1.000
_cell.length_c   1.000
_cell.angle_alpha   90.00
_cell.angle_beta   90.00
_cell.angle_gamma   90.00
#
_symmetry.space_group_name_H-M   'P 1'
#
loop_
_entity.id
_entity.type
_entity.pdbx_description
1 polymer ?
#
loop_
_entity_poly.entity_id
_entity_poly.type
_entity_poly.pdbx_seq_one_letter_code
_entity_poly.pdbx_strand_id
1 'polypeptide(L)'
;MRLLRWVVGLGCIATAAPGQVSYQPQQPTEKLLVLPLVVKSPTDSAFSIAVMDVAREKLGQMARYKVQVIPKPKLCEALKASDYTCDVLLDETQANQLGRFLSVNAYTTGTLERSGGTITTTVRVRDIGGSGLASLFSVAVSNPGTAVSVGEAIAQRLNNLVRAGEQARECDDQRKKSQFARALDAARKALAIEPNLPAAHICIATVYEA
;
A
#
# COMPACT_ATOMS: atom_id res chain seq x y z
N MET A 1 -0.66 68.04 51.25
CA MET A 1 0.42 68.64 50.43
C MET A 1 1.05 67.54 49.59
N ARG A 2 1.09 67.75 48.26
CA ARG A 2 1.91 67.04 47.24
C ARG A 2 1.60 65.55 47.00
N LEU A 3 1.56 65.03 45.77
CA LEU A 3 1.27 65.54 44.43
C LEU A 3 1.17 64.29 43.53
N LEU A 4 0.15 64.29 42.69
CA LEU A 4 -0.11 63.48 41.49
C LEU A 4 1.13 62.80 40.85
N ARG A 5 1.03 61.50 40.53
CA ARG A 5 1.88 60.88 39.51
C ARG A 5 1.06 59.94 38.63
N TRP A 6 0.70 60.46 37.46
CA TRP A 6 0.17 59.72 36.32
C TRP A 6 1.23 58.74 35.81
N VAL A 7 0.84 57.49 35.54
CA VAL A 7 1.62 56.59 34.68
C VAL A 7 0.78 56.28 33.45
N VAL A 8 1.30 56.79 32.35
CA VAL A 8 0.84 56.65 30.96
C VAL A 8 0.90 55.18 30.56
N GLY A 9 -0.15 54.72 29.87
CA GLY A 9 -0.24 53.37 29.35
C GLY A 9 0.78 53.07 28.26
N LEU A 10 1.20 51.81 28.21
CA LEU A 10 1.78 51.19 27.03
C LEU A 10 0.97 49.91 26.76
N GLY A 11 -0.04 50.03 25.90
CA GLY A 11 -0.77 48.88 25.39
C GLY A 11 0.08 48.17 24.34
N CYS A 12 0.65 47.02 24.70
CA CYS A 12 1.24 46.10 23.73
C CYS A 12 0.11 45.44 22.94
N ILE A 13 -0.16 45.95 21.73
CA ILE A 13 -1.01 45.26 20.76
C ILE A 13 -0.17 44.08 20.23
N ALA A 14 -0.42 42.88 20.75
CA ALA A 14 0.15 41.66 20.21
C ALA A 14 -0.48 41.39 18.84
N THR A 15 0.23 41.74 17.77
CA THR A 15 -0.12 41.31 16.41
C THR A 15 0.12 39.81 16.33
N ALA A 16 -0.96 39.01 16.41
CA ALA A 16 -0.91 37.59 16.13
C ALA A 16 -0.48 37.40 14.66
N ALA A 17 0.73 36.88 14.46
CA ALA A 17 1.18 36.47 13.14
C ALA A 17 0.26 35.34 12.63
N PRO A 18 -0.19 35.36 11.36
CA PRO A 18 -0.95 34.25 10.80
C PRO A 18 -0.06 33.00 10.86
N GLY A 19 -0.48 32.01 11.65
CA GLY A 19 0.17 30.71 11.72
C GLY A 19 0.20 30.10 10.33
N GLN A 20 1.39 30.00 9.76
CA GLN A 20 1.60 29.24 8.53
C GLN A 20 1.32 27.77 8.85
N VAL A 21 0.19 27.27 8.36
CA VAL A 21 -0.10 25.83 8.36
C VAL A 21 0.98 25.18 7.50
N SER A 22 1.98 24.60 8.15
CA SER A 22 2.99 23.80 7.47
C SER A 22 2.29 22.55 6.94
N TYR A 23 2.14 22.48 5.62
CA TYR A 23 1.74 21.25 4.93
C TYR A 23 2.87 20.25 5.09
N GLN A 24 2.84 19.47 6.18
CA GLN A 24 3.67 18.27 6.27
C GLN A 24 2.99 17.22 5.39
N PRO A 25 3.68 16.70 4.35
CA PRO A 25 3.13 15.59 3.58
C PRO A 25 2.84 14.45 4.55
N GLN A 26 1.57 14.07 4.68
CA GLN A 26 1.17 12.95 5.53
C GLN A 26 1.92 11.71 5.06
N GLN A 27 2.68 11.10 5.98
CA GLN A 27 3.32 9.83 5.68
C GLN A 27 2.25 8.79 5.36
N PRO A 28 2.47 7.92 4.34
CA PRO A 28 1.56 6.83 4.08
C PRO A 28 1.33 6.01 5.35
N THR A 29 0.08 5.82 5.73
CA THR A 29 -0.29 5.01 6.91
C THR A 29 -0.18 3.53 6.62
N GLU A 30 -0.40 3.14 5.36
CA GLU A 30 -0.36 1.76 4.92
C GLU A 30 1.04 1.34 4.49
N LYS A 31 1.48 0.17 4.94
CA LYS A 31 2.72 -0.49 4.56
C LYS A 31 2.44 -1.73 3.73
N LEU A 32 3.11 -1.86 2.60
CA LEU A 32 2.99 -2.99 1.68
C LEU A 32 4.33 -3.68 1.48
N LEU A 33 4.36 -4.98 1.75
CA LEU A 33 5.50 -5.85 1.50
C LEU A 33 5.32 -6.57 0.17
N VAL A 34 6.24 -6.33 -0.77
CA VAL A 34 6.26 -7.01 -2.07
C VAL A 34 7.30 -8.13 -2.00
N LEU A 35 6.85 -9.38 -2.02
CA LEU A 35 7.69 -10.59 -1.92
C LEU A 35 7.85 -11.28 -3.29
N PRO A 36 8.98 -11.98 -3.52
CA PRO A 36 9.12 -12.93 -4.62
C PRO A 36 7.97 -13.94 -4.67
N LEU A 37 7.57 -14.34 -5.88
CA LEU A 37 6.52 -15.33 -6.09
C LEU A 37 7.10 -16.74 -6.10
N VAL A 38 6.33 -17.72 -5.61
CA VAL A 38 6.71 -19.14 -5.69
C VAL A 38 6.75 -19.56 -7.16
N VAL A 39 7.79 -20.28 -7.55
CA VAL A 39 7.96 -20.72 -8.94
C VAL A 39 7.59 -22.19 -9.11
N LYS A 40 7.03 -22.54 -10.27
CA LYS A 40 6.73 -23.93 -10.61
C LYS A 40 8.00 -24.74 -10.89
N SER A 41 8.99 -24.13 -11.54
CA SER A 41 10.32 -24.71 -11.75
C SER A 41 11.34 -23.99 -10.87
N PRO A 42 12.12 -24.68 -10.03
CA PRO A 42 13.15 -24.05 -9.18
C PRO A 42 14.16 -23.20 -9.96
N THR A 43 14.40 -23.53 -11.23
CA THR A 43 15.30 -22.76 -12.14
C THR A 43 14.83 -21.32 -12.37
N ASP A 44 13.55 -21.01 -12.13
CA ASP A 44 12.98 -19.67 -12.33
C ASP A 44 13.04 -18.80 -11.07
N SER A 45 13.62 -19.28 -9.96
CA SER A 45 13.64 -18.55 -8.69
C SER A 45 14.31 -17.18 -8.81
N ALA A 46 15.49 -17.11 -9.44
CA ALA A 46 16.20 -15.85 -9.68
C ALA A 46 15.39 -14.89 -10.57
N PHE A 47 14.63 -15.43 -11.53
CA PHE A 47 13.77 -14.64 -12.38
C PHE A 47 12.58 -14.05 -11.60
N SER A 48 11.94 -14.84 -10.72
CA SER A 48 10.86 -14.36 -9.85
C SER A 48 11.32 -13.24 -8.91
N ILE A 49 12.51 -13.38 -8.34
CA ILE A 49 13.12 -12.34 -7.51
C ILE A 49 13.34 -11.06 -8.31
N ALA A 50 13.95 -11.15 -9.49
CA ALA A 50 14.16 -9.99 -10.36
C ALA A 50 12.85 -9.31 -10.78
N VAL A 51 11.81 -10.07 -11.11
CA VAL A 51 10.47 -9.56 -11.43
C VAL A 51 9.90 -8.75 -10.26
N MET A 52 9.92 -9.32 -9.06
CA MET A 52 9.31 -8.70 -7.88
C MET A 52 10.17 -7.56 -7.32
N ASP A 53 11.47 -7.57 -7.57
CA ASP A 53 12.36 -6.42 -7.31
C ASP A 53 11.98 -5.21 -8.16
N VAL A 54 11.81 -5.41 -9.48
CA VAL A 54 11.30 -4.36 -10.37
C VAL A 54 9.92 -3.89 -9.92
N ALA A 55 9.01 -4.82 -9.62
CA ALA A 55 7.66 -4.48 -9.20
C ALA A 55 7.65 -3.60 -7.94
N ARG A 56 8.49 -3.95 -6.95
CA ARG A 56 8.66 -3.21 -5.70
C ARG A 56 9.18 -1.81 -5.94
N GLU A 57 10.24 -1.66 -6.73
CA GLU A 57 10.86 -0.36 -7.02
C GLU A 57 9.89 0.56 -7.76
N LYS A 58 9.24 0.05 -8.81
CA LYS A 58 8.29 0.81 -9.63
C LYS A 58 7.07 1.22 -8.82
N LEU A 59 6.48 0.30 -8.04
CA LEU A 59 5.37 0.63 -7.16
C LEU A 59 5.77 1.66 -6.10
N GLY A 60 6.96 1.49 -5.50
CA GLY A 60 7.50 2.42 -4.52
C GLY A 60 7.64 3.85 -5.07
N GLN A 61 7.91 4.01 -6.36
CA GLN A 61 7.93 5.32 -7.02
C GLN A 61 6.52 5.85 -7.30
N MET A 62 5.65 5.03 -7.88
CA MET A 62 4.29 5.42 -8.31
C MET A 62 3.38 5.75 -7.14
N ALA A 63 3.49 5.00 -6.05
CA ALA A 63 2.57 5.04 -4.91
C ALA A 63 3.21 5.65 -3.65
N ARG A 64 4.34 6.35 -3.78
CA ARG A 64 5.16 6.89 -2.66
C ARG A 64 4.40 7.73 -1.62
N TYR A 65 3.30 8.35 -2.03
CA TYR A 65 2.45 9.18 -1.16
C TYR A 65 1.19 8.45 -0.64
N LYS A 66 0.98 7.20 -1.07
CA LYS A 66 -0.26 6.44 -0.85
C LYS A 66 -0.03 5.17 -0.03
N VAL A 67 1.11 4.52 -0.24
CA VAL A 67 1.53 3.33 0.50
C VAL A 67 3.05 3.35 0.67
N GLN A 68 3.53 2.96 1.84
CA GLN A 68 4.93 2.70 2.08
C GLN A 68 5.27 1.29 1.59
N VAL A 69 5.86 1.20 0.40
CA VAL A 69 6.43 -0.06 -0.08
C VAL A 69 7.72 -0.34 0.69
N ILE A 70 7.82 -1.51 1.33
CA ILE A 70 9.04 -1.91 2.05
C ILE A 70 10.18 -2.09 1.02
N PRO A 71 11.29 -1.33 1.10
CA PRO A 71 12.38 -1.41 0.15
C PRO A 71 13.24 -2.67 0.37
N LYS A 72 13.94 -3.14 -0.68
CA LYS A 72 14.75 -4.37 -0.63
C LYS A 72 15.77 -4.40 0.53
N PRO A 73 16.53 -3.32 0.84
CA PRO A 73 17.46 -3.35 1.97
C PRO A 73 16.79 -3.68 3.31
N LYS A 74 15.63 -3.07 3.61
CA LYS A 74 14.88 -3.35 4.84
C LYS A 74 14.30 -4.77 4.88
N LEU A 75 13.87 -5.27 3.72
CA LEU A 75 13.46 -6.68 3.58
C LEU A 75 14.65 -7.61 3.88
N CYS A 76 15.82 -7.36 3.29
CA CYS A 76 17.02 -8.17 3.54
C CYS A 76 17.43 -8.15 5.02
N GLU A 77 17.40 -7.00 5.68
CA GLU A 77 17.71 -6.86 7.10
C GLU A 77 16.76 -7.70 7.97
N ALA A 78 15.45 -7.63 7.69
CA ALA A 78 14.46 -8.41 8.43
C ALA A 78 14.56 -9.92 8.19
N LEU A 79 14.85 -10.34 6.96
CA LEU A 79 15.11 -11.74 6.63
C LEU A 79 16.33 -12.28 7.35
N LYS A 80 17.44 -11.51 7.36
CA LYS A 80 18.66 -11.88 8.08
C LYS A 80 18.45 -11.97 9.59
N ALA A 81 17.62 -11.10 10.16
CA ALA A 81 17.25 -11.17 11.57
C ALA A 81 16.45 -12.45 11.93
N SER A 82 15.94 -13.15 10.92
CA SER A 82 15.20 -14.41 11.03
C SER A 82 15.95 -15.59 10.40
N ASP A 83 17.27 -15.49 10.24
CA ASP A 83 18.17 -16.50 9.64
C ASP A 83 17.83 -16.93 8.20
N TYR A 84 17.13 -16.07 7.44
CA TYR A 84 16.87 -16.28 6.01
C TYR A 84 17.88 -15.52 5.14
N THR A 85 18.15 -16.05 3.94
CA THR A 85 18.84 -15.32 2.88
C THR A 85 17.94 -14.23 2.31
N CYS A 86 18.52 -13.15 1.75
CA CYS A 86 17.69 -12.06 1.19
C CYS A 86 16.89 -12.49 -0.06
N ASP A 87 17.42 -13.45 -0.81
CA ASP A 87 16.88 -13.92 -2.09
C ASP A 87 16.15 -15.27 -1.91
N VAL A 88 15.30 -15.36 -0.90
CA VAL A 88 14.50 -16.56 -0.58
C VAL A 88 13.08 -16.45 -1.13
N LEU A 89 12.52 -17.57 -1.59
CA LEU A 89 11.09 -17.70 -1.85
C LEU A 89 10.42 -18.20 -0.57
N LEU A 90 9.52 -17.39 -0.02
CA LEU A 90 8.81 -17.73 1.21
C LEU A 90 7.48 -18.42 0.88
N ASP A 91 7.13 -19.43 1.68
CA ASP A 91 5.76 -19.93 1.71
C ASP A 91 4.81 -18.93 2.40
N GLU A 92 3.51 -19.23 2.39
CA GLU A 92 2.50 -18.34 2.97
C GLU A 92 2.67 -18.13 4.49
N THR A 93 3.08 -19.17 5.22
CA THR A 93 3.26 -19.10 6.67
C THR A 93 4.43 -18.20 7.01
N GLN A 94 5.56 -18.39 6.33
CA GLN A 94 6.76 -17.58 6.49
C GLN A 94 6.52 -16.11 6.07
N ALA A 95 5.83 -15.89 4.94
CA ALA A 95 5.46 -14.56 4.48
C ALA A 95 4.58 -13.81 5.50
N ASN A 96 3.61 -14.50 6.12
CA ASN A 96 2.77 -13.93 7.16
C ASN A 96 3.56 -13.57 8.43
N GLN A 97 4.46 -14.44 8.87
CA GLN A 97 5.34 -14.18 10.02
C GLN A 97 6.22 -12.96 9.78
N LEU A 98 6.87 -12.88 8.62
CA LEU A 98 7.69 -11.74 8.22
C LEU A 98 6.87 -10.45 8.11
N GLY A 99 5.66 -10.53 7.52
CA GLY A 99 4.75 -9.39 7.42
C GLY A 99 4.39 -8.82 8.80
N ARG A 100 4.12 -9.69 9.77
CA ARG A 100 3.87 -9.30 11.17
C ARG A 100 5.11 -8.71 11.83
N PHE A 101 6.28 -9.32 11.64
CA PHE A 101 7.55 -8.80 12.16
C PHE A 101 7.84 -7.38 11.65
N LEU A 102 7.62 -7.14 10.35
CA LEU A 102 7.77 -5.82 9.73
C LEU A 102 6.61 -4.85 10.00
N SER A 103 5.58 -5.30 10.73
CA SER A 103 4.36 -4.54 11.01
C SER A 103 3.74 -3.93 9.74
N VAL A 104 3.63 -4.72 8.68
CA VAL A 104 3.01 -4.29 7.43
C VAL A 104 1.50 -4.50 7.46
N ASN A 105 0.76 -3.71 6.68
CA ASN A 105 -0.69 -3.86 6.58
C ASN A 105 -1.07 -4.89 5.51
N ALA A 106 -0.25 -5.03 4.47
CA ALA A 106 -0.45 -6.03 3.44
C ALA A 106 0.86 -6.60 2.90
N TYR A 107 0.80 -7.80 2.32
CA TYR A 107 1.93 -8.42 1.62
C TYR A 107 1.48 -9.21 0.38
N THR A 108 2.37 -9.36 -0.60
CA THR A 108 2.11 -10.17 -1.79
C THR A 108 2.59 -11.61 -1.60
N THR A 109 1.83 -12.57 -2.11
CA THR A 109 2.24 -13.96 -2.36
C THR A 109 1.72 -14.39 -3.72
N GLY A 110 2.03 -15.62 -4.14
CA GLY A 110 1.44 -16.20 -5.33
C GLY A 110 2.44 -17.02 -6.12
N THR A 111 2.17 -17.16 -7.41
CA THR A 111 2.92 -18.06 -8.30
C THR A 111 3.41 -17.36 -9.55
N LEU A 112 4.56 -17.81 -10.06
CA LEU A 112 5.10 -17.46 -11.36
C LEU A 112 5.34 -18.74 -12.16
N GLU A 113 4.83 -18.76 -13.39
CA GLU A 113 5.00 -19.86 -14.34
C GLU A 113 5.45 -19.32 -15.69
N ARG A 114 6.39 -20.02 -16.31
CA ARG A 114 6.80 -19.81 -17.70
C ARG A 114 6.25 -20.95 -18.55
N SER A 115 5.46 -20.62 -19.56
CA SER A 115 4.88 -21.60 -20.48
C SER A 115 4.81 -21.03 -21.90
N GLY A 116 5.40 -21.73 -22.87
CA GLY A 116 5.30 -21.37 -24.29
C GLY A 116 5.75 -19.95 -24.63
N GLY A 117 6.78 -19.42 -23.94
CA GLY A 117 7.26 -18.04 -24.10
C GLY A 117 6.44 -16.97 -23.35
N THR A 118 5.34 -17.35 -22.72
CA THR A 118 4.53 -16.48 -21.86
C THR A 118 4.92 -16.66 -20.40
N ILE A 119 5.09 -15.55 -19.69
CA ILE A 119 5.21 -15.52 -18.23
C ILE A 119 3.82 -15.21 -17.67
N THR A 120 3.27 -16.13 -16.89
CA THR A 120 2.02 -15.94 -16.18
C THR A 120 2.32 -15.87 -14.70
N THR A 121 1.93 -14.76 -14.07
CA THR A 121 1.97 -14.61 -12.62
C THR A 121 0.55 -14.54 -12.08
N THR A 122 0.34 -15.17 -10.93
CA THR A 122 -0.87 -14.98 -10.12
C THR A 122 -0.43 -14.38 -8.81
N VAL A 123 -0.86 -13.15 -8.54
CA VAL A 123 -0.48 -12.39 -7.35
C VAL A 123 -1.68 -12.30 -6.43
N ARG A 124 -1.49 -12.75 -5.20
CA ARG A 124 -2.42 -12.58 -4.09
C ARG A 124 -1.87 -11.49 -3.17
N VAL A 125 -2.65 -10.46 -2.94
CA VAL A 125 -2.37 -9.46 -1.91
C VAL A 125 -3.15 -9.85 -0.67
N ARG A 126 -2.42 -10.15 0.41
CA ARG A 126 -2.97 -10.48 1.71
C ARG A 126 -3.00 -9.24 2.57
N ASP A 127 -4.20 -8.89 3.03
CA ASP A 127 -4.41 -7.81 3.98
C ASP A 127 -4.43 -8.40 5.40
N ILE A 128 -3.55 -7.91 6.25
CA ILE A 128 -3.41 -8.30 7.65
C ILE A 128 -3.57 -7.12 8.62
N GLY A 129 -3.75 -5.90 8.08
CA GLY A 129 -3.83 -4.66 8.86
C GLY A 129 -5.03 -3.78 8.53
N GLY A 130 -6.00 -4.27 7.75
CA GLY A 130 -7.19 -3.50 7.37
C GLY A 130 -6.91 -2.42 6.33
N SER A 131 -5.88 -2.62 5.50
CA SER A 131 -5.49 -1.67 4.45
C SER A 131 -6.51 -1.54 3.32
N GLY A 132 -7.44 -2.47 3.18
CA GLY A 132 -8.35 -2.55 2.04
C GLY A 132 -7.68 -2.99 0.74
N LEU A 133 -6.47 -3.56 0.81
CA LEU A 133 -5.68 -3.98 -0.36
C LEU A 133 -5.85 -5.47 -0.71
N ALA A 134 -6.67 -6.23 0.04
CA ALA A 134 -6.88 -7.64 -0.27
C ALA A 134 -7.34 -7.83 -1.73
N SER A 135 -6.63 -8.65 -2.51
CA SER A 135 -6.96 -8.88 -3.91
C SER A 135 -6.28 -10.15 -4.45
N LEU A 136 -6.79 -10.67 -5.56
CA LEU A 136 -6.19 -11.73 -6.35
C LEU A 136 -6.27 -11.33 -7.82
N PHE A 137 -5.14 -11.32 -8.51
CA PHE A 137 -5.10 -11.00 -9.94
C PHE A 137 -4.01 -11.79 -10.64
N SER A 138 -4.11 -11.89 -11.97
CA SER A 138 -3.09 -12.51 -12.81
C SER A 138 -2.54 -11.50 -13.81
N VAL A 139 -1.26 -11.64 -14.15
CA VAL A 139 -0.58 -10.88 -15.20
C VAL A 139 0.06 -11.89 -16.14
N ALA A 140 -0.18 -11.76 -17.44
CA ALA A 140 0.45 -12.58 -18.47
C ALA A 140 1.21 -11.70 -19.45
N VAL A 141 2.49 -11.99 -19.70
CA VAL A 141 3.35 -11.24 -20.62
C VAL A 141 4.10 -12.21 -21.52
N SER A 142 3.96 -12.06 -22.83
CA SER A 142 4.58 -12.92 -23.83
C SER A 142 5.69 -12.24 -24.63
N ASN A 143 5.72 -10.90 -24.73
CA ASN A 143 6.72 -10.19 -25.52
C ASN A 143 7.01 -8.73 -25.06
N PRO A 144 8.24 -8.40 -24.62
CA PRO A 144 9.27 -9.34 -24.18
C PRO A 144 8.88 -9.90 -22.81
N GLY A 145 9.03 -11.21 -22.58
CA GLY A 145 8.81 -11.85 -21.27
C GLY A 145 9.98 -11.63 -20.29
N THR A 146 10.50 -10.40 -20.19
CA THR A 146 11.64 -10.06 -19.34
C THR A 146 11.21 -9.77 -17.91
N ALA A 147 12.16 -9.77 -16.97
CA ALA A 147 11.87 -9.43 -15.58
C ALA A 147 11.30 -8.01 -15.45
N VAL A 148 11.78 -7.08 -16.28
CA VAL A 148 11.35 -5.68 -16.28
C VAL A 148 9.90 -5.55 -16.72
N SER A 149 9.52 -6.11 -17.88
CA SER A 149 8.17 -5.97 -18.41
C SER A 149 7.12 -6.62 -17.51
N VAL A 150 7.41 -7.81 -16.96
CA VAL A 150 6.52 -8.51 -16.03
C VAL A 150 6.43 -7.72 -14.72
N GLY A 151 7.55 -7.26 -14.18
CA GLY A 151 7.61 -6.47 -12.95
C GLY A 151 6.84 -5.16 -13.06
N GLU A 152 6.99 -4.43 -14.17
CA GLU A 152 6.23 -3.20 -14.45
C GLU A 152 4.73 -3.45 -14.57
N ALA A 153 4.32 -4.53 -15.24
CA ALA A 153 2.91 -4.90 -15.34
C ALA A 153 2.30 -5.24 -13.96
N ILE A 154 3.04 -5.96 -13.11
CA ILE A 154 2.63 -6.21 -11.71
C ILE A 154 2.56 -4.92 -10.91
N ALA A 155 3.57 -4.04 -11.01
CA ALA A 155 3.58 -2.75 -10.30
C ALA A 155 2.38 -1.88 -10.70
N GLN A 156 2.07 -1.81 -12.00
CA GLN A 156 0.91 -1.05 -12.48
C GLN A 156 -0.40 -1.61 -11.92
N ARG A 157 -0.53 -2.94 -11.86
CA ARG A 157 -1.71 -3.58 -11.31
C ARG A 157 -1.84 -3.34 -9.80
N LEU A 158 -0.74 -3.45 -9.06
CA LEU A 158 -0.68 -3.09 -7.63
C LEU A 158 -1.00 -1.61 -7.39
N ASN A 159 -0.54 -0.70 -8.26
CA ASN A 159 -0.85 0.72 -8.13
C ASN A 159 -2.34 1.01 -8.34
N ASN A 160 -3.01 0.33 -9.28
CA ASN A 160 -4.46 0.43 -9.42
C ASN A 160 -5.18 -0.05 -8.15
N LEU A 161 -4.71 -1.16 -7.57
CA LEU A 161 -5.22 -1.68 -6.31
C LEU A 161 -5.01 -0.70 -5.14
N VAL A 162 -3.84 -0.05 -5.04
CA VAL A 162 -3.58 0.98 -4.03
C VAL A 162 -4.57 2.14 -4.15
N ARG A 163 -4.81 2.62 -5.37
CA ARG A 163 -5.78 3.69 -5.64
C ARG A 163 -7.22 3.28 -5.31
N ALA A 164 -7.60 2.04 -5.62
CA ALA A 164 -8.92 1.52 -5.28
C ALA A 164 -9.07 1.32 -3.76
N GLY A 165 -8.04 0.81 -3.09
CA GLY A 165 -8.00 0.64 -1.64
C GLY A 165 -8.15 1.95 -0.87
N GLU A 166 -7.57 3.06 -1.36
CA GLU A 166 -7.83 4.39 -0.78
C GLU A 166 -9.31 4.76 -0.79
N GLN A 167 -10.01 4.53 -1.90
CA GLN A 167 -11.45 4.81 -2.01
C GLN A 167 -12.26 3.87 -1.11
N ALA A 168 -11.82 2.63 -0.92
CA ALA A 168 -12.45 1.70 0.01
C ALA A 168 -12.25 2.13 1.49
N ARG A 169 -11.07 2.64 1.86
CA ARG A 169 -10.83 3.20 3.20
C ARG A 169 -11.65 4.46 3.45
N GLU A 170 -11.74 5.34 2.46
CA GLU A 170 -12.62 6.51 2.52
C GLU A 170 -14.08 6.10 2.73
N CYS A 171 -14.54 5.02 2.09
CA CYS A 171 -15.88 4.48 2.33
C CYS A 171 -16.09 4.12 3.81
N ASP A 172 -15.16 3.37 4.41
CA ASP A 172 -15.25 2.99 5.82
C ASP A 172 -15.20 4.21 6.75
N ASP A 173 -14.37 5.21 6.44
CA ASP A 173 -14.28 6.45 7.21
C ASP A 173 -15.56 7.28 7.14
N GLN A 174 -16.22 7.34 5.98
CA GLN A 174 -17.52 8.02 5.84
C GLN A 174 -18.65 7.24 6.52
N ARG A 175 -18.62 5.90 6.43
CA ARG A 175 -19.57 5.03 7.13
C ARG A 175 -19.49 5.20 8.64
N LYS A 176 -18.29 5.26 9.22
CA LYS A 176 -18.08 5.53 10.67
C LYS A 176 -18.64 6.88 11.13
N LYS A 177 -18.77 7.84 10.20
CA LYS A 177 -19.36 9.16 10.44
C LYS A 177 -20.86 9.20 10.12
N SER A 178 -21.49 8.06 9.85
CA SER A 178 -22.88 7.92 9.40
C SER A 178 -23.19 8.67 8.10
N GLN A 179 -22.18 8.98 7.28
CA GLN A 179 -22.31 9.65 5.99
C GLN A 179 -22.52 8.61 4.87
N PHE A 180 -23.58 7.81 4.97
CA PHE A 180 -23.80 6.62 4.13
C PHE A 180 -23.82 6.90 2.64
N ALA A 181 -24.43 8.01 2.20
CA ALA A 181 -24.43 8.38 0.78
C ALA A 181 -23.01 8.63 0.24
N ARG A 182 -22.13 9.26 1.05
CA ARG A 182 -20.74 9.50 0.67
C ARG A 182 -19.90 8.23 0.74
N ALA A 183 -20.19 7.34 1.69
CA ALA A 183 -19.59 6.02 1.77
C ALA A 183 -19.86 5.23 0.47
N LEU A 184 -21.12 5.16 0.03
CA LEU A 184 -21.49 4.47 -1.22
C LEU A 184 -20.83 5.10 -2.46
N ASP A 185 -20.70 6.43 -2.52
CA ASP A 185 -19.99 7.10 -3.61
C ASP A 185 -18.49 6.71 -3.65
N ALA A 186 -17.83 6.70 -2.50
CA ALA A 186 -16.43 6.26 -2.39
C ALA A 186 -16.25 4.79 -2.79
N ALA A 187 -17.13 3.88 -2.34
CA ALA A 187 -17.08 2.49 -2.75
C ALA A 187 -17.27 2.30 -4.26
N ARG A 188 -18.19 3.05 -4.89
CA ARG A 188 -18.38 3.01 -6.35
C ARG A 188 -17.13 3.46 -7.11
N LYS A 189 -16.42 4.49 -6.62
CA LYS A 189 -15.13 4.91 -7.19
C LYS A 189 -14.07 3.83 -7.05
N ALA A 190 -14.04 3.11 -5.93
CA ALA A 190 -13.16 1.96 -5.75
C ALA A 190 -13.45 0.86 -6.79
N LEU A 191 -14.72 0.48 -6.95
CA LEU A 191 -15.15 -0.57 -7.87
C LEU A 191 -14.99 -0.19 -9.35
N ALA A 192 -15.03 1.10 -9.68
CA ALA A 192 -14.70 1.57 -11.02
C ALA A 192 -13.23 1.32 -11.40
N ILE A 193 -12.33 1.28 -10.40
CA ILE A 193 -10.90 0.96 -10.60
C ILE A 193 -10.65 -0.55 -10.48
N GLU A 194 -11.26 -1.18 -9.48
CA GLU A 194 -11.12 -2.60 -9.16
C GLU A 194 -12.50 -3.23 -8.89
N PRO A 195 -13.18 -3.77 -9.91
CA PRO A 195 -14.53 -4.31 -9.77
C PRO A 195 -14.66 -5.46 -8.76
N ASN A 196 -13.56 -6.18 -8.52
CA ASN A 196 -13.52 -7.33 -7.62
C ASN A 196 -12.85 -6.99 -6.28
N LEU A 197 -12.81 -5.71 -5.87
CA LEU A 197 -12.18 -5.31 -4.61
C LEU A 197 -13.05 -5.71 -3.40
N PRO A 198 -12.64 -6.67 -2.56
CA PRO A 198 -13.45 -7.15 -1.44
C PRO A 198 -13.78 -6.04 -0.44
N ALA A 199 -12.82 -5.14 -0.16
CA ALA A 199 -13.01 -4.06 0.80
C ALA A 199 -14.15 -3.11 0.41
N ALA A 200 -14.31 -2.80 -0.87
CA ALA A 200 -15.40 -1.96 -1.35
C ALA A 200 -16.75 -2.66 -1.27
N HIS A 201 -16.81 -3.96 -1.63
CA HIS A 201 -18.03 -4.76 -1.50
C HIS A 201 -18.46 -4.91 -0.04
N ILE A 202 -17.53 -5.17 0.88
CA ILE A 202 -17.80 -5.24 2.32
C ILE A 202 -18.31 -3.89 2.83
N CYS A 203 -17.70 -2.77 2.42
CA CYS A 203 -18.17 -1.45 2.84
C CYS A 203 -19.62 -1.19 2.37
N ILE A 204 -19.96 -1.53 1.12
CA ILE A 204 -21.34 -1.39 0.62
C ILE A 204 -22.31 -2.25 1.44
N ALA A 205 -21.98 -3.52 1.67
CA ALA A 205 -22.82 -4.42 2.46
C ALA A 205 -23.08 -3.86 3.87
N THR A 206 -22.01 -3.45 4.56
CA THR A 206 -22.12 -2.89 5.92
C THR A 206 -22.85 -1.55 5.98
N VAL A 207 -22.87 -0.76 4.90
CA VAL A 207 -23.71 0.45 4.81
C VAL A 207 -25.19 0.10 4.70
N TYR A 208 -25.56 -0.96 3.97
CA TYR A 208 -26.95 -1.38 3.83
C TYR A 208 -27.51 -2.13 5.05
N GLU A 209 -26.64 -2.64 5.92
CA GLU A 209 -27.01 -3.26 7.20
C GLU A 209 -27.21 -2.24 8.34
N ALA A 210 -26.73 -1.00 8.18
CA ALA A 210 -26.74 0.05 9.21
C ALA A 210 -28.04 0.88 9.21
#